data_AF-A0A9X0DAT0-F1
#
_entry.id   AF-A0A9X0DAT0-F1
#
_cell.length_a   1.000
_cell.length_b   1.000
_cell.length_c   1.000
_cell.angle_alpha   90.00
_cell.angle_beta   90.00
_cell.angle_gamma   90.00
#
_symmetry.space_group_name_H-M   'P 1'
#
loop_
_entity.id
_entity.type
_entity.pdbx_description
1 polymer ?
#
loop_
_entity_poly.entity_id
_entity_poly.type
_entity_poly.pdbx_seq_one_letter_code
_entity_poly.pdbx_strand_id
1 'polypeptide(L)'
;MGLPHYEKSLTMGQPRRKYRTSNSKSKRKGDVSHSHDHGHGGKGDQRTVANVRERQRTQALNEAFNKLRKIIPTLPSDKLSKIQTLRLASRYIDFLCQVLGNNEKHPSSATSSCFIAHERLSYAFSVWRMEGAWFQHQ
;
A
#
# COMPACT_ATOMS: atom_id res chain seq x y z
N MET A 1 -66.63 2.70 24.90
CA MET A 1 -66.89 1.45 24.16
C MET A 1 -66.10 1.52 22.85
N GLY A 2 -65.37 0.46 22.51
CA GLY A 2 -64.92 0.16 21.14
C GLY A 2 -63.60 0.78 20.66
N LEU A 3 -62.51 0.02 20.73
CA LEU A 3 -61.34 0.15 19.86
C LEU A 3 -61.71 -0.27 18.42
N PRO A 4 -61.19 0.41 17.39
CA PRO A 4 -60.90 -0.23 16.11
C PRO A 4 -59.41 -0.58 16.02
N HIS A 5 -59.18 -1.87 15.85
CA HIS A 5 -57.92 -2.55 15.60
C HIS A 5 -57.34 -2.10 14.25
N TYR A 6 -56.10 -1.59 14.24
CA TYR A 6 -55.24 -1.69 13.06
C TYR A 6 -53.85 -2.17 13.50
N GLU A 7 -53.42 -3.28 12.91
CA GLU A 7 -52.11 -3.89 13.14
C GLU A 7 -51.00 -2.90 12.81
N LYS A 8 -50.07 -2.72 13.75
CA LYS A 8 -48.73 -2.22 13.48
C LYS A 8 -47.78 -3.41 13.44
N SER A 9 -47.67 -4.07 12.30
CA SER A 9 -46.55 -4.96 12.01
C SER A 9 -45.61 -4.24 11.05
N LEU A 10 -44.54 -3.66 11.61
CA LEU A 10 -43.21 -3.51 10.97
C LEU A 10 -42.28 -2.84 12.00
N THR A 11 -41.93 -3.57 13.07
CA THR A 11 -40.76 -3.19 13.87
C THR A 11 -39.51 -3.74 13.17
N MET A 12 -38.73 -2.79 12.69
CA MET A 12 -37.32 -2.94 12.31
C MET A 12 -36.58 -3.82 13.32
N GLY A 13 -35.99 -4.91 12.83
CA GLY A 13 -35.18 -5.83 13.60
C GLY A 13 -34.27 -6.66 12.73
N GLN A 14 -33.42 -6.04 11.90
CA GLN A 14 -32.32 -6.74 11.26
C GLN A 14 -31.37 -7.29 12.34
N PRO A 15 -31.08 -8.60 12.39
CA PRO A 15 -30.03 -9.11 13.26
C PRO A 15 -28.68 -8.61 12.73
N ARG A 16 -28.00 -7.78 13.52
CA ARG A 16 -26.62 -7.35 13.33
C ARG A 16 -25.73 -8.55 12.97
N ARG A 17 -24.92 -8.39 11.93
CA ARG A 17 -23.71 -9.20 11.68
C ARG A 17 -22.94 -9.35 12.99
N LYS A 18 -22.92 -10.56 13.56
CA LYS A 18 -22.03 -10.90 14.68
C LYS A 18 -20.61 -10.83 14.14
N TYR A 19 -19.85 -9.81 14.53
CA TYR A 19 -18.39 -9.86 14.43
C TYR A 19 -17.94 -11.03 15.30
N ARG A 20 -17.56 -12.12 14.65
CA ARG A 20 -17.00 -13.30 15.27
C ARG A 20 -15.61 -12.92 15.77
N THR A 21 -15.52 -12.48 17.02
CA THR A 21 -14.23 -12.35 17.72
C THR A 21 -13.85 -13.75 18.19
N SER A 22 -12.93 -14.40 17.50
CA SER A 22 -12.32 -15.64 17.97
C SER A 22 -11.00 -15.29 18.65
N ASN A 23 -11.03 -15.11 19.96
CA ASN A 23 -9.81 -15.15 20.78
C ASN A 23 -10.00 -16.15 21.92
N SER A 24 -10.01 -17.43 21.57
CA SER A 24 -9.88 -18.52 22.53
C SER A 24 -8.40 -18.87 22.62
N LYS A 25 -7.73 -18.33 23.63
CA LYS A 25 -6.35 -18.69 23.99
C LYS A 25 -6.37 -20.05 24.69
N SER A 26 -6.50 -21.12 23.90
CA SER A 26 -6.49 -22.49 24.39
C SER A 26 -5.04 -22.98 24.55
N LYS A 27 -4.55 -22.93 25.78
CA LYS A 27 -3.27 -23.54 26.18
C LYS A 27 -3.47 -25.06 26.20
N ARG A 28 -2.94 -25.78 25.20
CA ARG A 28 -2.85 -27.24 25.23
C ARG A 28 -1.38 -27.65 25.22
N LYS A 29 -0.89 -28.08 26.38
CA LYS A 29 0.27 -28.98 26.50
C LYS A 29 -0.24 -30.39 26.16
N GLY A 30 0.43 -31.05 25.22
CA GLY A 30 0.20 -32.44 24.86
C GLY A 30 1.42 -32.90 24.07
N ASP A 31 2.13 -33.85 24.64
CA ASP A 31 3.42 -34.39 24.24
C ASP A 31 3.24 -35.68 23.40
N VAL A 32 4.21 -35.95 22.53
CA VAL A 32 4.53 -37.19 21.77
C VAL A 32 3.48 -37.75 20.78
N SER A 33 3.85 -37.78 19.49
CA SER A 33 4.05 -39.04 18.71
C SER A 33 4.32 -38.76 17.24
N HIS A 34 5.40 -39.35 16.72
CA HIS A 34 5.82 -39.35 15.33
C HIS A 34 5.15 -40.53 14.61
N SER A 35 4.22 -40.26 13.69
CA SER A 35 3.70 -41.28 12.76
C SER A 35 3.44 -40.64 11.40
N HIS A 36 4.17 -41.13 10.39
CA HIS A 36 3.91 -40.90 8.98
C HIS A 36 2.56 -41.51 8.60
N ASP A 37 1.66 -40.71 8.04
CA ASP A 37 0.56 -41.18 7.20
C ASP A 37 0.44 -40.25 5.98
N HIS A 38 0.79 -40.76 4.81
CA HIS A 38 0.66 -40.10 3.51
C HIS A 38 -0.56 -40.70 2.81
N GLY A 39 -1.75 -40.17 3.11
CA GLY A 39 -2.96 -40.86 2.69
C GLY A 39 -4.22 -40.03 2.52
N HIS A 40 -4.21 -38.70 2.57
CA HIS A 40 -5.34 -37.89 2.12
C HIS A 40 -4.89 -36.44 1.86
N GLY A 41 -4.35 -36.19 0.67
CA GLY A 41 -4.14 -34.84 0.11
C GLY A 41 -5.48 -34.18 -0.22
N GLY A 42 -6.30 -33.97 0.80
CA GLY A 42 -7.61 -33.35 0.70
C GLY A 42 -7.46 -31.90 0.26
N LYS A 43 -8.46 -31.41 -0.47
CA LYS A 43 -8.60 -30.04 -1.01
C LYS A 43 -8.16 -28.91 -0.06
N GLY A 44 -8.14 -29.14 1.26
CA GLY A 44 -7.61 -28.22 2.27
C GLY A 44 -6.10 -27.97 2.20
N ASP A 45 -5.29 -28.97 1.85
CA ASP A 45 -3.84 -28.81 1.72
C ASP A 45 -3.50 -27.99 0.46
N GLN A 46 -4.15 -28.30 -0.67
CA GLN A 46 -4.06 -27.50 -1.90
C GLN A 46 -4.50 -26.05 -1.69
N ARG A 47 -5.58 -25.83 -0.93
CA ARG A 47 -6.03 -24.47 -0.57
C ARG A 47 -5.00 -23.74 0.30
N THR A 48 -4.33 -24.46 1.20
CA THR A 48 -3.30 -23.89 2.08
C THR A 48 -2.07 -23.50 1.27
N VAL A 49 -1.59 -24.38 0.39
CA VAL A 49 -0.50 -24.11 -0.55
C VAL A 49 -0.83 -22.91 -1.45
N ALA A 50 -2.05 -22.84 -2.00
CA ALA A 50 -2.49 -21.71 -2.81
C ALA A 50 -2.49 -20.38 -2.03
N ASN A 51 -2.97 -20.39 -0.78
CA ASN A 51 -2.96 -19.20 0.09
C ASN A 51 -1.52 -18.74 0.42
N VAL A 52 -0.61 -19.68 0.67
CA VAL A 52 0.81 -19.37 0.91
C VAL A 52 1.43 -18.72 -0.33
N ARG A 53 1.17 -19.28 -1.51
CA ARG A 53 1.67 -18.73 -2.78
C ARG A 53 1.15 -17.31 -3.03
N GLU A 54 -0.13 -17.05 -2.79
CA GLU A 54 -0.70 -15.71 -3.00
C GLU A 54 -0.15 -14.69 -1.98
N ARG A 55 0.08 -15.12 -0.73
CA ARG A 55 0.76 -14.30 0.28
C ARG A 55 2.17 -13.94 -0.18
N GLN A 56 2.96 -14.89 -0.68
CA GLN A 56 4.30 -14.65 -1.19
C GLN A 56 4.29 -13.70 -2.39
N ARG A 57 3.36 -13.88 -3.34
CA ARG A 57 3.17 -12.96 -4.47
C ARG A 57 2.91 -11.53 -3.99
N THR A 58 2.03 -11.38 -3.00
CA THR A 58 1.69 -10.07 -2.41
C THR A 58 2.87 -9.47 -1.63
N GLN A 59 3.65 -10.29 -0.93
CA GLN A 59 4.86 -9.86 -0.22
C GLN A 59 5.90 -9.31 -1.21
N ALA A 60 6.19 -10.03 -2.29
CA ALA A 60 7.11 -9.57 -3.33
C ALA A 60 6.68 -8.22 -3.94
N LEU A 61 5.37 -8.03 -4.19
CA LEU A 61 4.83 -6.75 -4.65
C LEU A 61 5.05 -5.63 -3.62
N ASN A 62 4.83 -5.90 -2.34
CA ASN A 62 5.02 -4.91 -1.29
C ASN A 62 6.50 -4.55 -1.10
N GLU A 63 7.41 -5.51 -1.28
CA GLU A 63 8.85 -5.26 -1.30
C GLU A 63 9.26 -4.35 -2.46
N ALA A 64 8.73 -4.57 -3.66
CA ALA A 64 8.95 -3.69 -4.81
C ALA A 64 8.45 -2.26 -4.52
N PHE A 65 7.27 -2.12 -3.90
CA PHE A 65 6.76 -0.82 -3.44
C PHE A 65 7.68 -0.14 -2.41
N ASN A 66 8.28 -0.91 -1.50
CA ASN A 66 9.22 -0.36 -0.52
C ASN A 66 10.53 0.07 -1.18
N LYS A 67 11.03 -0.68 -2.16
CA LYS A 67 12.20 -0.28 -2.96
C LYS A 67 11.92 1.03 -3.70
N LEU A 68 10.74 1.16 -4.30
CA LEU A 68 10.30 2.40 -4.94
C LEU A 68 10.25 3.58 -3.95
N ARG A 69 9.70 3.40 -2.74
CA ARG A 69 9.69 4.48 -1.73
C ARG A 69 11.07 4.97 -1.34
N LYS A 70 12.08 4.09 -1.31
CA LYS A 70 13.46 4.45 -0.93
C LYS A 70 14.14 5.40 -1.91
N ILE A 71 13.75 5.36 -3.19
CA ILE A 71 14.36 6.19 -4.24
C ILE A 71 13.60 7.48 -4.52
N ILE A 72 12.39 7.62 -3.97
CA ILE A 72 11.60 8.85 -4.11
C ILE A 72 12.01 9.82 -3.01
N PRO A 73 12.38 11.08 -3.33
CA PRO A 73 12.72 12.04 -2.28
C PRO A 73 11.49 12.45 -1.47
N THR A 74 11.51 12.17 -0.17
CA THR A 74 10.43 12.42 0.80
C THR A 74 10.91 13.23 1.99
N LEU A 75 10.00 13.93 2.67
CA LEU A 75 10.26 14.48 3.99
C LEU A 75 10.21 13.38 5.06
N PRO A 76 10.89 13.56 6.21
CA PRO A 76 10.83 12.60 7.32
C PRO A 76 9.41 12.30 7.84
N SER A 77 8.48 13.23 7.65
CA SER A 77 7.07 13.10 8.08
C SER A 77 6.17 12.37 7.06
N ASP A 78 6.66 12.14 5.84
CA ASP A 78 5.82 11.65 4.76
C ASP A 78 5.39 10.19 4.97
N LYS A 79 4.08 9.98 5.16
CA LYS A 79 3.46 8.66 5.18
C LYS A 79 2.70 8.41 3.89
N LEU A 80 3.34 7.74 2.93
CA LEU A 80 2.80 7.55 1.58
C LEU A 80 2.04 6.23 1.42
N SER A 81 0.74 6.32 1.09
CA SER A 81 -0.05 5.18 0.59
C SER A 81 0.47 4.67 -0.78
N LYS A 82 -0.04 3.52 -1.26
CA LYS A 82 0.37 2.97 -2.57
C LYS A 82 0.09 3.94 -3.71
N ILE A 83 -1.09 4.55 -3.74
CA ILE A 83 -1.45 5.52 -4.78
C ILE A 83 -0.60 6.79 -4.69
N GLN A 84 -0.33 7.30 -3.49
CA GLN A 84 0.53 8.46 -3.30
C GLN A 84 1.97 8.17 -3.73
N THR A 85 2.48 6.96 -3.45
CA THR A 85 3.81 6.53 -3.88
C THR A 85 3.93 6.56 -5.41
N LEU A 86 2.93 6.03 -6.12
CA LEU A 86 2.92 6.03 -7.58
C LEU A 86 2.84 7.45 -8.16
N ARG A 87 1.91 8.27 -7.65
CA ARG A 87 1.75 9.67 -8.08
C ARG A 87 3.03 10.48 -7.87
N LEU A 88 3.68 10.31 -6.71
CA LEU A 88 4.92 11.01 -6.40
C LEU A 88 6.10 10.51 -7.25
N ALA A 89 6.16 9.20 -7.55
CA ALA A 89 7.16 8.63 -8.45
C ALA A 89 7.06 9.24 -9.86
N SER A 90 5.86 9.31 -10.43
CA SER A 90 5.65 9.94 -11.75
C SER A 90 6.15 11.38 -11.76
N ARG A 91 5.78 12.17 -10.75
CA ARG A 91 6.24 13.57 -10.63
C ARG A 91 7.76 13.68 -10.50
N TYR A 92 8.39 12.76 -9.79
CA TYR A 92 9.84 12.76 -9.65
C TYR A 92 10.52 12.47 -10.99
N ILE A 93 9.96 11.57 -11.81
CA ILE A 93 10.42 11.35 -13.19
C ILE A 93 10.27 12.64 -14.01
N ASP A 94 9.11 13.30 -13.98
CA ASP A 94 8.88 14.55 -14.74
C ASP A 94 9.86 15.66 -14.34
N PHE A 95 10.16 15.78 -13.04
CA PHE A 95 11.15 16.70 -12.52
C PHE A 95 12.55 16.40 -13.08
N LEU A 96 12.98 15.13 -13.03
CA LEU A 96 14.28 14.72 -13.58
C LEU A 96 14.36 14.98 -15.09
N CYS A 97 13.28 14.73 -15.84
CA CYS A 97 13.22 15.04 -17.27
C CYS A 97 13.41 16.54 -17.56
N GLN A 98 12.82 17.43 -16.75
CA GLN A 98 13.02 18.89 -16.89
C GLN A 98 14.45 19.31 -16.58
N VAL A 99 15.02 18.78 -15.50
CA VAL A 99 16.41 19.03 -15.10
C VAL A 99 17.37 18.62 -16.22
N LEU A 100 17.12 17.47 -16.85
CA LEU A 100 17.94 16.98 -17.97
C LEU A 100 17.69 17.75 -19.28
N GLY A 101 16.43 18.08 -19.61
CA GLY A 101 16.07 18.76 -20.85
C GLY A 101 16.48 20.25 -20.91
N ASN A 102 16.60 20.91 -19.76
CA ASN A 102 17.13 22.28 -19.69
C ASN A 102 18.63 22.34 -20.03
N ASN A 103 19.33 21.19 -20.03
CA ASN A 103 20.76 21.09 -20.34
C ASN A 103 21.04 21.07 -21.86
N GLU A 104 20.06 20.73 -22.71
CA GLU A 104 20.26 20.66 -24.17
C GLU A 104 20.06 22.00 -24.90
N LYS A 105 19.34 22.96 -24.30
CA LYS A 105 18.94 24.21 -24.98
C LYS A 105 19.99 25.33 -24.93
N HIS A 106 21.08 25.18 -24.16
CA HIS A 106 22.14 26.18 -24.04
C HIS A 106 23.54 25.55 -24.09
N PRO A 107 24.08 25.21 -25.28
CA PRO A 107 25.44 24.68 -25.40
C PRO A 107 26.56 25.69 -25.04
N SER A 108 26.24 26.96 -24.77
CA SER A 108 27.21 28.03 -24.47
C SER A 108 27.36 28.39 -22.99
N SER A 109 26.75 27.63 -22.07
CA SER A 109 26.99 27.78 -20.62
C SER A 109 27.45 26.45 -20.05
N ALA A 110 28.70 26.10 -20.37
CA ALA A 110 29.39 24.90 -19.89
C ALA A 110 29.75 24.96 -18.38
N THR A 111 29.00 25.71 -17.57
CA THR A 111 29.28 25.92 -16.14
C THR A 111 28.29 25.21 -15.20
N SER A 112 27.30 24.48 -15.72
CA SER A 112 26.21 23.94 -14.87
C SER A 112 26.07 22.42 -14.93
N SER A 113 27.01 21.69 -15.54
CA SER A 113 26.80 20.28 -15.89
C SER A 113 27.33 19.25 -14.88
N CYS A 114 27.98 19.63 -13.76
CA CYS A 114 28.76 18.64 -13.00
C CYS A 114 28.32 18.26 -11.58
N PHE A 115 27.36 18.91 -10.92
CA PHE A 115 27.16 18.57 -9.50
C PHE A 115 25.79 18.90 -8.92
N ILE A 116 24.77 18.13 -9.25
CA ILE A 116 23.68 17.96 -8.30
C ILE A 116 23.89 16.61 -7.62
N ALA A 117 24.68 16.62 -6.54
CA ALA A 117 24.70 15.50 -5.58
C ALA A 117 23.26 15.10 -5.21
N HIS A 118 23.03 13.83 -4.87
CA HIS A 118 21.71 13.31 -4.53
C HIS A 118 20.95 14.17 -3.49
N GLU A 119 21.68 14.76 -2.54
CA GLU A 119 21.12 15.67 -1.54
C GLU A 119 20.61 16.98 -2.15
N ARG A 120 21.34 17.55 -3.12
CA ARG A 120 20.91 18.75 -3.85
C ARG A 120 19.69 18.48 -4.75
N LEU A 121 19.57 17.28 -5.34
CA LEU A 121 18.41 16.88 -6.15
C LEU A 121 17.17 16.69 -5.26
N SER A 122 17.34 16.04 -4.11
CA SER A 122 16.26 15.82 -3.15
C SER A 122 15.72 17.13 -2.59
N TYR A 123 16.61 18.08 -2.29
CA TYR A 123 16.23 19.44 -1.89
C TYR A 123 15.53 20.20 -3.02
N ALA A 124 16.12 20.22 -4.22
CA ALA A 124 15.52 20.90 -5.38
C ALA A 124 14.13 20.35 -5.71
N PHE A 125 13.95 19.03 -5.68
CA PHE A 125 12.63 18.41 -5.82
C PHE A 125 11.68 18.81 -4.68
N SER A 126 12.19 18.95 -3.45
CA SER A 126 11.40 19.40 -2.31
C SER A 126 10.89 20.84 -2.46
N VAL A 127 11.69 21.73 -3.06
CA VAL A 127 11.29 23.12 -3.36
C VAL A 127 10.33 23.15 -4.55
N TRP A 128 10.69 22.48 -5.65
CA TRP A 128 9.83 22.31 -6.83
C TRP A 128 8.46 21.74 -6.45
N ARG A 129 8.42 20.89 -5.42
CA ARG A 129 7.17 20.33 -4.94
C ARG A 129 6.30 21.24 -4.05
N MET A 130 6.84 22.33 -3.55
CA MET A 130 6.13 23.21 -2.61
C MET A 130 5.61 24.48 -3.30
N GLU A 131 6.17 24.86 -4.45
CA GLU A 131 5.86 26.08 -5.21
C GLU A 131 4.51 26.04 -5.96
N GLY A 132 3.47 25.43 -5.39
CA GLY A 132 2.09 25.67 -5.80
C GLY A 132 1.58 24.93 -7.05
N ALA A 133 2.42 24.25 -7.82
CA ALA A 133 1.97 23.37 -8.94
C ALA A 133 1.22 22.09 -8.49
N TRP A 134 0.90 21.97 -7.19
CA TRP A 134 0.57 20.70 -6.52
C TRP A 134 -0.92 20.42 -6.36
N PHE A 135 -1.75 21.44 -6.52
CA PHE A 135 -3.18 21.36 -6.25
C PHE A 135 -4.07 21.30 -7.50
N GLN A 136 -3.52 21.34 -8.71
CA GLN A 136 -4.34 21.57 -9.91
C GLN A 136 -4.91 20.33 -10.61
N HIS A 137 -4.71 19.12 -10.10
CA HIS A 137 -5.40 17.92 -10.59
C HIS A 137 -5.79 17.03 -9.41
N GLN A 138 -6.94 17.35 -8.79
CA GLN A 138 -7.75 16.40 -8.03
C GLN A 138 -8.61 15.60 -9.01
#